data_AF-A0A1V1PG48-F1
#
_entry.id   AF-A0A1V1PG48-F1
#
_cell.length_a   1.000
_cell.length_b   1.000
_cell.length_c   1.000
_cell.angle_alpha   90.00
_cell.angle_beta   90.00
_cell.angle_gamma   90.00
#
_symmetry.space_group_name_H-M   'P 1'
#
loop_
_entity.id
_entity.type
_entity.pdbx_description
1 polymer ?
#
loop_
_entity_poly.entity_id
_entity_poly.type
_entity_poly.pdbx_seq_one_letter_code
_entity_poly.pdbx_strand_id
1 'polypeptide(L)'
;MDIMMPGIDGITACAHIKQEPSFKDIPIIMVTAKNESQSLQAAFDAGAMDYITKPVNPTILKARVNSALTLKKKWTAEKPESRI
;
A
#
# COMPACT_ATOMS: atom_id res chain seq x y z
N MET A 1 0.70 -6.30 0.80
CA MET A 1 -0.32 -6.85 1.72
C MET A 1 -1.27 -7.69 0.91
N ASP A 2 -1.59 -8.89 1.39
CA ASP A 2 -2.59 -9.73 0.73
C ASP A 2 -3.99 -9.18 1.03
N ILE A 3 -4.89 -9.12 0.04
CA ILE A 3 -6.29 -8.74 0.28
C ILE A 3 -7.02 -9.87 1.01
N MET A 4 -6.80 -11.12 0.59
CA MET A 4 -7.43 -12.29 1.21
C MET A 4 -6.55 -12.80 2.34
N MET A 5 -6.89 -12.45 3.58
CA MET A 5 -6.22 -12.91 4.80
C MET A 5 -7.24 -13.52 5.77
N PRO A 6 -6.86 -14.50 6.60
CA PRO A 6 -7.72 -15.02 7.66
C PRO A 6 -7.88 -13.99 8.78
N GLY A 7 -9.09 -13.89 9.34
CA GLY A 7 -9.43 -12.94 10.38
C GLY A 7 -9.85 -11.59 9.80
N ILE A 8 -8.91 -10.65 9.69
CA ILE A 8 -9.15 -9.34 9.06
C ILE A 8 -8.64 -9.37 7.62
N ASP A 9 -9.43 -8.83 6.69
CA ASP A 9 -9.00 -8.69 5.30
C ASP A 9 -7.93 -7.58 5.15
N GLY A 10 -7.19 -7.62 4.05
CA GLY A 10 -6.12 -6.67 3.78
C GLY A 10 -6.57 -5.23 3.63
N ILE A 11 -7.80 -4.99 3.16
CA ILE A 11 -8.32 -3.63 2.99
C ILE A 11 -8.61 -3.02 4.36
N THR A 12 -9.27 -3.78 5.24
CA THR A 12 -9.51 -3.37 6.63
C THR A 12 -8.19 -3.14 7.37
N ALA A 13 -7.22 -4.05 7.22
CA ALA A 13 -5.89 -3.88 7.80
C ALA A 13 -5.18 -2.62 7.27
N CYS A 14 -5.32 -2.31 5.97
CA CYS A 14 -4.79 -1.08 5.38
C CYS A 14 -5.36 0.16 6.05
N ALA A 15 -6.68 0.22 6.17
CA ALA A 15 -7.37 1.35 6.76
C ALA A 15 -6.89 1.59 8.20
N HIS A 16 -6.75 0.54 9.01
CA HIS A 16 -6.22 0.64 10.38
C HIS A 16 -4.78 1.16 10.39
N ILE A 17 -3.89 0.61 9.57
CA ILE A 17 -2.49 1.08 9.49
C ILE A 17 -2.44 2.55 9.08
N LYS A 18 -3.31 3.00 8.17
CA LYS A 18 -3.35 4.38 7.70
C LYS A 18 -3.94 5.38 8.70
N GLN A 19 -4.74 4.92 9.65
CA GLN A 19 -5.26 5.73 10.75
C GLN A 19 -4.18 6.04 11.80
N GLU A 20 -3.19 5.17 11.96
CA GLU A 20 -2.07 5.38 12.88
C GLU A 20 -1.13 6.49 12.38
N PRO A 21 -0.98 7.63 13.09
CA PRO A 21 -0.17 8.75 12.62
C PRO A 21 1.27 8.38 12.28
N SER A 22 1.87 7.48 13.06
CA SER A 22 3.23 6.99 12.85
C SER A 22 3.39 6.16 11.56
N PHE A 23 2.30 5.62 11.03
CA PHE A 23 2.31 4.74 9.85
C PHE A 23 1.60 5.33 8.63
N LYS A 24 0.95 6.50 8.78
CA LYS A 24 0.22 7.18 7.71
C LYS A 24 0.99 7.31 6.39
N ASP A 25 2.29 7.59 6.48
CA ASP A 25 3.18 7.78 5.33
C ASP A 25 3.83 6.48 4.80
N ILE A 26 3.56 5.32 5.40
CA ILE A 26 4.11 4.04 4.92
C ILE A 26 3.39 3.64 3.62
N PRO A 27 4.11 3.42 2.50
CA PRO A 27 3.49 2.97 1.26
C PRO A 27 3.00 1.52 1.41
N ILE A 28 1.75 1.28 1.04
CA ILE A 28 1.13 -0.05 1.07
C ILE A 28 0.81 -0.47 -0.36
N ILE A 29 1.36 -1.61 -0.78
CA ILE A 29 1.06 -2.24 -2.07
C ILE A 29 0.20 -3.47 -1.82
N MET A 30 -0.98 -3.51 -2.43
CA MET A 30 -1.92 -4.64 -2.32
C MET A 30 -1.53 -5.78 -3.25
N VAL A 31 -1.89 -7.00 -2.86
CA VAL A 31 -1.69 -8.21 -3.64
C VAL A 31 -3.01 -8.96 -3.68
N THR A 32 -3.59 -9.15 -4.86
CA THR A 32 -4.95 -9.73 -5.03
C THR A 32 -5.05 -10.65 -6.24
N ALA A 33 -6.11 -11.46 -6.33
CA ALA A 33 -6.45 -12.20 -7.54
C ALA A 33 -7.14 -11.29 -8.58
N LYS A 34 -7.11 -11.70 -9.85
CA LYS A 34 -7.45 -10.87 -11.03
C LYS A 34 -8.93 -10.42 -11.13
N ASN A 35 -9.82 -10.81 -10.20
CA ASN A 35 -11.29 -10.69 -10.35
C ASN A 35 -11.97 -9.73 -9.37
N GLU A 36 -11.24 -8.83 -8.73
CA GLU A 36 -11.76 -8.01 -7.63
C GLU A 36 -11.74 -6.50 -7.93
N SER A 37 -12.23 -6.07 -9.11
CA SER A 37 -12.21 -4.65 -9.49
C SER A 37 -12.89 -3.72 -8.48
N GLN A 38 -13.96 -4.18 -7.81
CA GLN A 38 -14.59 -3.44 -6.70
C GLN A 38 -13.70 -3.37 -5.46
N SER A 39 -12.92 -4.42 -5.17
CA SER A 39 -11.96 -4.42 -4.06
C SER A 39 -10.74 -3.53 -4.33
N LEU A 40 -10.40 -3.28 -5.61
CA LEU A 40 -9.33 -2.35 -5.96
C LEU A 40 -9.70 -0.90 -5.59
N GLN A 41 -10.92 -0.48 -5.90
CA GLN A 41 -11.38 0.85 -5.50
C GLN A 41 -11.37 1.00 -3.98
N ALA A 42 -11.95 0.02 -3.27
CA ALA A 42 -11.95 0.02 -1.81
C ALA A 42 -10.53 0.00 -1.21
N ALA A 43 -9.58 -0.70 -1.83
CA ALA A 43 -8.18 -0.68 -1.42
C ALA A 43 -7.55 0.71 -1.54
N PHE A 44 -7.78 1.41 -2.66
CA PHE A 44 -7.29 2.79 -2.83
C PHE A 44 -7.94 3.75 -1.83
N ASP A 45 -9.25 3.61 -1.59
CA ASP A 45 -9.98 4.42 -0.60
C ASP A 45 -9.47 4.18 0.83
N ALA A 46 -9.04 2.95 1.14
CA ALA A 46 -8.38 2.58 2.39
C ALA A 46 -6.92 3.10 2.50
N GLY A 47 -6.40 3.77 1.47
CA GLY A 47 -5.08 4.38 1.44
C GLY A 47 -3.97 3.50 0.86
N ALA A 48 -4.31 2.46 0.09
CA ALA A 48 -3.32 1.73 -0.69
C ALA A 48 -2.70 2.64 -1.76
N MET A 49 -1.40 2.46 -2.02
CA MET A 49 -0.67 3.22 -3.03
C MET A 49 -0.72 2.54 -4.41
N ASP A 50 -0.70 1.22 -4.43
CA ASP A 50 -0.64 0.43 -5.66
C ASP A 50 -1.16 -0.99 -5.39
N TYR A 51 -1.33 -1.79 -6.45
CA TYR A 51 -1.67 -3.20 -6.35
C TYR A 51 -0.91 -4.07 -7.36
N ILE A 52 -0.82 -5.36 -7.05
CA ILE A 52 -0.22 -6.38 -7.91
C ILE A 52 -1.16 -7.59 -7.93
N THR A 53 -1.35 -8.17 -9.10
CA THR A 53 -2.16 -9.38 -9.25
C THR A 53 -1.35 -10.64 -8.96
N LYS A 54 -2.01 -11.65 -8.38
CA LYS A 54 -1.49 -13.01 -8.22
C LYS A 54 -1.66 -13.80 -9.53
N PRO A 55 -0.73 -14.70 -9.87
CA PRO A 55 0.54 -14.95 -9.17
C PRO A 55 1.53 -13.78 -9.34
N VAL A 56 2.27 -13.47 -8.28
CA VAL A 56 3.16 -12.30 -8.25
C VAL A 56 4.32 -12.49 -9.22
N ASN A 57 4.48 -11.56 -10.17
CA ASN A 57 5.66 -11.49 -11.02
C ASN A 57 6.81 -10.77 -10.27
N PRO A 58 7.96 -11.43 -10.03
CA PRO A 58 9.07 -10.83 -9.27
C PRO A 58 9.64 -9.56 -9.88
N THR A 59 9.67 -9.45 -11.22
CA THR A 59 10.16 -8.27 -11.93
C THR A 59 9.22 -7.08 -11.71
N ILE A 60 7.92 -7.31 -11.81
CA ILE A 60 6.91 -6.27 -11.55
C ILE A 60 6.96 -5.85 -10.08
N LEU A 61 7.04 -6.80 -9.15
CA LEU A 61 7.13 -6.51 -7.72
C LEU A 61 8.34 -5.63 -7.40
N LYS A 62 9.53 -5.97 -7.90
CA LYS A 62 10.74 -5.15 -7.70
C LYS A 62 10.57 -3.74 -8.22
N ALA A 63 10.01 -3.57 -9.43
CA ALA A 63 9.77 -2.25 -10.00
C ALA A 63 8.83 -1.41 -9.12
N ARG A 64 7.70 -2.00 -8.70
CA ARG A 64 6.68 -1.34 -7.87
C ARG A 64 7.22 -0.94 -6.50
N VAL A 65 7.97 -1.83 -5.85
CA VAL A 65 8.64 -1.55 -4.57
C VAL A 65 9.64 -0.41 -4.71
N ASN A 66 10.47 -0.41 -5.76
CA ASN A 66 11.44 0.67 -6.01
C ASN A 66 10.75 2.02 -6.25
N SER A 67 9.64 2.03 -7.01
CA SER A 67 8.83 3.24 -7.21
C SER A 67 8.27 3.77 -5.90
N ALA A 68 7.68 2.91 -5.07
CA ALA A 68 7.13 3.28 -3.77
C ALA A 68 8.20 3.84 -2.81
N LEU A 69 9.38 3.21 -2.76
CA LEU A 69 10.50 3.69 -1.94
C LEU A 69 11.05 5.03 -2.43
N THR A 70 11.10 5.23 -3.75
CA THR A 70 11.53 6.52 -4.34
C THR A 70 10.57 7.64 -3.99
N LEU A 71 9.26 7.40 -4.10
CA LEU A 71 8.23 8.36 -3.71
C LEU A 71 8.30 8.69 -2.21
N LYS A 72 8.47 7.68 -1.36
CA LYS A 72 8.66 7.88 0.08
C LYS A 72 9.86 8.77 0.37
N LYS A 73 11.01 8.51 -0.25
CA LYS A 73 12.22 9.33 -0.08
C LYS A 73 12.00 10.79 -0.47
N LYS A 74 11.29 11.04 -1.59
CA LYS A 74 10.94 12.40 -2.01
C LYS A 74 10.05 13.10 -0.99
N TRP A 75 8.97 12.44 -0.52
CA TRP A 75 8.11 13.01 0.51
C TRP A 75 8.82 13.26 1.85
N THR A 76 9.76 12.41 2.24
CA THR A 76 10.58 12.66 3.43
C THR A 76 11.56 13.81 3.23
N ALA A 77 12.12 13.98 2.03
CA ALA A 77 13.04 15.08 1.72
C ALA A 77 12.33 16.44 1.57
N GLU A 78 11.06 16.43 1.15
CA GLU A 78 10.25 17.63 0.90
C GLU A 78 9.43 18.08 2.13
N LYS A 79 9.28 17.23 3.15
CA LYS A 79 8.71 17.63 4.44
C LYS A 79 9.86 18.21 5.30
N PRO A 80 10.03 19.55 5.40
CA PRO A 80 10.83 20.11 6.47
C PRO A 80 10.18 19.62 7.77
N GLU A 81 10.92 18.84 8.53
CA GLU A 81 10.46 18.24 9.77
C GLU A 81 9.66 19.27 10.57
N SER A 82 8.42 18.91 10.93
CA SER A 82 7.80 19.38 12.15
C SER A 82 8.69 18.96 13.32
N ARG A 83 9.80 19.67 13.49
CA ARG A 83 10.60 19.69 14.70
C ARG A 83 9.75 20.40 15.73
N ILE A 84 9.07 19.59 16.54
CA ILE A 84 8.66 19.99 17.88
C ILE A 84 9.65 19.31 18.81
#